data_AF-A0A561DSS0-F1
#
_entry.id   AF-A0A561DSS0-F1
#
_cell.length_a   1.000
_cell.length_b   1.000
_cell.length_c   1.000
_cell.angle_alpha   90.00
_cell.angle_beta   90.00
_cell.angle_gamma   90.00
#
_symmetry.space_group_name_H-M   'P 1'
#
loop_
_entity.id
_entity.type
_entity.pdbx_description
1 polymer ?
#
loop_
_entity_poly.entity_id
_entity_poly.type
_entity_poly.pdbx_seq_one_letter_code
_entity_poly.pdbx_strand_id
1 'polypeptide(L)'
;MPFPKSVTKVKKNGVEFTSNVDRAKYTIQELTRAALKDTAKLIRRRILDKARKMRGMGKTKRIPNAFQYWVRRREGDLQIGVKHDTWYGADQELGTNNQPARHIIRDTVYENIDQIRIIQGQYLEAIEDENRARGLIDEEEEIGDEDN
;
A
#
# COMPACT_ATOMS: atom_id res chain seq x y z
N MET A 1 2.72 -19.51 -11.38
CA MET A 1 2.77 -20.72 -10.54
C MET A 1 1.38 -20.96 -9.96
N PRO A 2 0.87 -22.20 -9.89
CA PRO A 2 -0.41 -22.47 -9.26
C PRO A 2 -0.27 -22.24 -7.75
N PHE A 3 -1.07 -21.33 -7.20
CA PHE A 3 -1.15 -21.08 -5.76
C PHE A 3 -1.67 -22.33 -5.04
N PRO A 4 -1.12 -22.71 -3.87
CA PRO A 4 -1.75 -23.73 -3.05
C PRO A 4 -3.17 -23.27 -2.70
N LYS A 5 -4.15 -24.18 -2.85
CA LYS A 5 -5.52 -23.97 -2.35
C LYS A 5 -5.42 -23.47 -0.91
N SER A 6 -6.16 -22.44 -0.55
CA SER A 6 -6.27 -21.92 0.81
C SER A 6 -6.38 -23.06 1.83
N VAL A 7 -5.28 -23.41 2.49
CA VAL A 7 -5.23 -24.48 3.53
C VAL A 7 -5.48 -23.90 4.93
N THR A 8 -5.66 -22.59 5.04
CA THR A 8 -6.23 -21.92 6.22
C THR A 8 -7.75 -22.12 6.20
N LYS A 9 -8.27 -23.00 7.07
CA LYS A 9 -9.71 -22.99 7.38
C LYS A 9 -9.99 -21.72 8.20
N VAL A 10 -10.43 -20.66 7.54
CA VAL A 10 -10.92 -19.46 8.22
C VAL A 10 -12.26 -19.82 8.88
N LYS A 11 -12.27 -20.00 10.20
CA LYS A 11 -13.50 -20.00 11.00
C LYS A 11 -13.70 -18.60 11.56
N LYS A 12 -14.95 -18.29 11.91
CA LYS A 12 -15.43 -16.98 12.41
C LYS A 12 -14.62 -16.37 13.58
N ASN A 13 -13.73 -17.13 14.23
CA ASN A 13 -12.95 -16.73 15.41
C ASN A 13 -11.42 -16.97 15.30
N GLY A 14 -10.86 -17.23 14.11
CA GLY A 14 -9.40 -17.30 13.94
C GLY A 14 -8.87 -18.20 12.81
N VAL A 15 -7.55 -18.17 12.64
CA VAL A 15 -6.79 -18.94 11.63
C VAL A 15 -6.27 -20.24 12.24
N GLU A 16 -6.81 -21.39 11.83
CA GLU A 16 -6.24 -22.72 12.16
C GLU A 16 -5.21 -23.12 11.09
N PHE A 17 -3.96 -23.35 11.52
CA PHE A 17 -2.89 -23.86 10.65
C PHE A 17 -2.84 -25.38 10.67
N THR A 18 -2.75 -25.98 9.48
CA THR A 18 -2.67 -27.44 9.32
C THR A 18 -1.23 -27.96 9.46
N SER A 19 -0.22 -27.10 9.20
CA SER A 19 1.20 -27.44 9.34
C SER A 19 2.06 -26.23 9.71
N ASN A 20 3.27 -26.48 10.24
CA ASN A 20 4.25 -25.44 10.53
C ASN A 20 4.73 -24.71 9.27
N VAL A 21 4.75 -25.40 8.12
CA VAL A 21 5.11 -24.80 6.83
C VAL A 21 4.03 -23.80 6.37
N ASP A 22 2.76 -24.13 6.59
CA ASP A 22 1.65 -23.24 6.23
C ASP A 22 1.60 -22.02 7.14
N ARG A 23 1.92 -22.20 8.43
CA ARG A 23 2.06 -21.10 9.38
C ARG A 23 3.17 -20.14 8.95
N ALA A 24 4.36 -20.65 8.61
CA ALA A 24 5.47 -19.80 8.14
C ALA A 24 5.12 -19.04 6.84
N LYS A 25 4.48 -19.71 5.87
CA LYS A 25 4.03 -19.06 4.62
C LYS A 25 3.02 -17.94 4.88
N TYR A 26 2.05 -18.19 5.76
CA TYR A 26 1.07 -17.20 6.15
C TYR A 26 1.72 -16.00 6.83
N THR A 27 2.61 -16.24 7.80
CA THR A 27 3.35 -15.18 8.49
C THR A 27 4.15 -14.31 7.51
N ILE A 28 4.88 -14.92 6.57
CA ILE A 28 5.64 -14.18 5.54
C ILE A 28 4.69 -13.34 4.67
N GLN A 29 3.57 -13.92 4.24
CA GLN A 29 2.61 -13.22 3.38
C GLN A 29 1.99 -12.01 4.10
N GLU A 30 1.59 -12.16 5.35
CA GLU A 30 0.98 -11.07 6.12
C GLU A 30 2.00 -10.00 6.53
N LEU A 31 3.25 -10.37 6.87
CA LEU A 31 4.33 -9.39 7.07
C LEU A 31 4.63 -8.60 5.80
N THR A 32 4.64 -9.25 4.63
CA THR A 32 4.79 -8.57 3.35
C THR A 32 3.65 -7.58 3.13
N ARG A 33 2.41 -7.98 3.41
CA ARG A 33 1.24 -7.09 3.30
C ARG A 33 1.32 -5.90 4.26
N ALA A 34 1.72 -6.12 5.50
CA ALA A 34 1.88 -5.06 6.49
C ALA A 34 2.96 -4.05 6.05
N ALA A 35 4.10 -4.54 5.57
CA ALA A 35 5.16 -3.68 5.02
C ALA A 35 4.68 -2.85 3.82
N LEU A 36 3.90 -3.45 2.92
CA LEU A 36 3.29 -2.76 1.78
C LEU A 36 2.25 -1.72 2.21
N LYS A 37 1.42 -2.00 3.23
CA LYS A 37 0.45 -1.04 3.79
C LYS A 37 1.16 0.21 4.34
N ASP A 38 2.21 0.02 5.14
CA ASP A 38 2.97 1.13 5.72
C ASP A 38 3.71 1.95 4.66
N THR A 39 4.24 1.25 3.64
CA THR A 39 4.79 1.91 2.45
C THR A 39 3.73 2.74 1.73
N ALA A 40 2.52 2.21 1.55
CA ALA A 40 1.42 2.92 0.90
C ALA A 40 0.99 4.17 1.68
N LYS A 41 0.90 4.07 3.02
CA LYS A 41 0.60 5.20 3.92
C LYS A 41 1.64 6.32 3.79
N LEU A 42 2.93 5.96 3.83
CA LEU A 42 4.01 6.92 3.63
C LEU A 42 3.88 7.63 2.29
N ILE A 43 3.80 6.87 1.20
CA ILE A 43 3.79 7.43 -0.16
C ILE A 43 2.53 8.28 -0.39
N ARG A 44 1.34 7.81 0.02
CA ARG A 44 0.09 8.59 -0.07
C ARG A 44 0.24 9.93 0.67
N ARG A 45 0.75 9.92 1.90
CA ARG A 45 0.97 11.15 2.67
C ARG A 45 1.88 12.13 1.93
N ARG A 46 3.01 11.65 1.38
CA ARG A 46 3.95 12.49 0.62
C ARG A 46 3.37 13.03 -0.68
N ILE A 47 2.58 12.22 -1.40
CA ILE A 47 1.83 12.64 -2.58
C ILE A 47 0.87 13.79 -2.23
N LEU A 48 0.10 13.64 -1.15
CA LEU A 48 -0.84 14.66 -0.71
C LEU A 48 -0.14 15.96 -0.32
N ASP A 49 1.01 15.88 0.36
CA ASP A 49 1.83 17.05 0.70
C ASP A 49 2.34 17.76 -0.56
N LYS A 50 2.84 17.02 -1.56
CA LYS A 50 3.25 17.61 -2.85
C LYS A 50 2.07 18.25 -3.58
N ALA A 51 0.95 17.53 -3.66
CA ALA A 51 -0.22 17.99 -4.41
C ALA A 51 -0.83 19.26 -3.80
N ARG A 52 -0.86 19.38 -2.46
CA ARG A 52 -1.34 20.57 -1.75
C ARG A 52 -0.44 21.79 -1.91
N LYS A 53 0.87 21.59 -2.11
CA LYS A 53 1.84 22.69 -2.35
C LYS A 53 1.70 23.33 -3.72
N MET A 54 0.95 22.72 -4.64
CA MET A 54 0.76 23.29 -5.98
C MET A 54 -0.12 24.55 -5.94
N ARG A 55 0.16 25.48 -6.86
CA ARG A 55 -0.54 26.77 -6.94
C ARG A 55 -2.05 26.55 -7.12
N GLY A 56 -2.86 27.11 -6.22
CA GLY A 56 -4.32 27.02 -6.26
C GLY A 56 -4.90 25.72 -5.71
N MET A 57 -4.08 24.82 -5.15
CA MET A 57 -4.50 23.46 -4.75
C MET A 57 -4.59 23.23 -3.23
N GLY A 58 -4.02 24.11 -2.40
CA GLY A 58 -3.87 23.88 -0.96
C GLY A 58 -5.16 23.69 -0.14
N LYS A 59 -6.33 24.13 -0.64
CA LYS A 59 -7.63 24.03 0.08
C LYS A 59 -8.62 23.04 -0.55
N THR A 60 -8.22 22.32 -1.58
CA THR A 60 -9.14 21.52 -2.39
C THR A 60 -9.36 20.13 -1.77
N LYS A 61 -10.61 19.83 -1.38
CA LYS A 61 -11.02 18.50 -0.88
C LYS A 61 -10.91 17.38 -1.92
N ARG A 62 -10.76 17.71 -3.20
CA ARG A 62 -10.61 16.73 -4.28
C ARG A 62 -9.28 15.98 -4.25
N ILE A 63 -8.23 16.56 -3.65
CA ILE A 63 -6.88 15.97 -3.66
C ILE A 63 -6.80 14.71 -2.78
N PRO A 64 -7.21 14.74 -1.49
CA PRO A 64 -7.24 13.54 -0.65
C PRO A 64 -8.04 12.38 -1.23
N ASN A 65 -9.15 12.69 -1.91
CA ASN A 65 -10.07 11.70 -2.47
C ASN A 65 -9.62 11.19 -3.84
N ALA A 66 -8.64 11.84 -4.47
CA ALA A 66 -8.14 11.44 -5.78
C ALA A 66 -7.06 10.38 -5.69
N PHE A 67 -6.17 10.45 -4.69
CA PHE A 67 -5.05 9.50 -4.56
C PHE A 67 -5.41 8.34 -3.64
N GLN A 68 -5.41 7.14 -4.21
CA GLN A 68 -5.77 5.89 -3.53
C GLN A 68 -4.67 4.83 -3.71
N TYR A 69 -4.69 3.83 -2.85
CA TYR A 69 -3.81 2.66 -2.92
C TYR A 69 -4.57 1.37 -2.63
N TRP A 70 -4.02 0.27 -3.14
CA TRP A 70 -4.54 -1.07 -2.98
C TRP A 70 -3.37 -2.03 -2.72
N VAL A 71 -3.36 -2.66 -1.55
CA VAL A 71 -2.43 -3.75 -1.22
C VAL A 71 -3.13 -5.07 -1.52
N ARG A 72 -2.77 -5.71 -2.63
CA ARG A 72 -3.53 -6.85 -3.15
C ARG A 72 -3.06 -8.14 -2.49
N ARG A 73 -3.94 -8.77 -1.71
CA ARG A 73 -3.62 -9.96 -0.91
C ARG A 73 -3.16 -11.16 -1.75
N ARG A 74 -3.79 -11.37 -2.90
CA ARG A 74 -3.56 -12.54 -3.76
C ARG A 74 -2.28 -12.39 -4.58
N GLU A 75 -2.04 -11.21 -5.12
CA GLU A 75 -0.89 -10.90 -5.97
C GLU A 75 0.36 -10.57 -5.14
N GLY A 76 0.18 -10.07 -3.91
CA GLY A 76 1.28 -9.72 -3.02
C GLY A 76 1.99 -8.43 -3.41
N ASP A 77 1.27 -7.46 -3.98
CA ASP A 77 1.84 -6.21 -4.45
C ASP A 77 1.02 -4.97 -4.02
N LEU A 78 1.65 -3.81 -4.19
CA LEU A 78 1.06 -2.50 -3.91
C LEU A 78 0.80 -1.78 -5.24
N GLN A 79 -0.44 -1.37 -5.43
CA GLN A 79 -0.83 -0.42 -6.45
C GLN A 79 -1.15 0.92 -5.81
N ILE A 80 -0.60 2.00 -6.36
CA ILE A 80 -0.93 3.37 -5.95
C ILE A 80 -1.23 4.17 -7.20
N GLY A 81 -2.29 4.98 -7.14
CA GLY A 81 -2.77 5.67 -8.32
C GLY A 81 -3.78 6.75 -8.01
N VAL A 82 -4.35 7.25 -9.09
CA VAL A 82 -5.42 8.23 -9.07
C VAL A 82 -6.73 7.52 -9.39
N LYS A 83 -7.77 7.74 -8.58
CA LYS A 83 -9.13 7.29 -8.86
C LYS A 83 -9.60 7.89 -10.18
N HIS A 84 -10.27 7.09 -11.01
CA HIS A 84 -10.76 7.54 -12.31
C HIS A 84 -11.65 8.79 -12.17
N ASP A 85 -11.53 9.73 -13.12
CA ASP A 85 -12.25 11.01 -13.16
C ASP A 85 -12.10 11.92 -11.92
N THR A 86 -11.10 11.69 -11.08
CA THR A 86 -10.85 12.54 -9.92
C THR A 86 -9.71 13.54 -10.16
N TRP A 87 -10.04 14.83 -9.97
CA TRP A 87 -9.08 15.95 -9.88
C TRP A 87 -8.11 16.13 -11.08
N TYR A 88 -8.38 15.49 -12.21
CA TYR A 88 -7.44 15.38 -13.34
C TYR A 88 -6.10 14.76 -12.93
N GLY A 89 -6.05 13.95 -11.86
CA GLY A 89 -4.78 13.48 -11.32
C GLY A 89 -3.98 12.61 -12.30
N ALA A 90 -4.66 11.84 -13.17
CA ALA A 90 -3.99 11.08 -14.23
C ALA A 90 -3.35 12.01 -15.28
N ASP A 91 -4.07 13.05 -15.71
CA ASP A 91 -3.56 14.08 -16.63
C ASP A 91 -2.43 14.90 -16.00
N GLN A 92 -2.50 15.17 -14.69
CA GLN A 92 -1.42 15.82 -13.94
C GLN A 92 -0.19 14.92 -13.86
N GLU A 93 -0.36 13.60 -13.70
CA GLU A 93 0.74 12.64 -13.60
C GLU A 93 1.43 12.39 -14.94
N LEU A 94 0.64 12.22 -16.01
CA LEU A 94 1.12 11.80 -17.35
C LEU A 94 1.33 12.98 -18.30
N GLY A 95 0.73 14.13 -18.00
CA GLY A 95 0.69 15.29 -18.89
C GLY A 95 -0.42 15.20 -19.93
N THR A 96 -0.66 16.32 -20.60
CA THR A 96 -1.58 16.47 -21.73
C THR A 96 -0.91 17.31 -22.81
N ASN A 97 -1.55 17.46 -23.98
CA ASN A 97 -1.03 18.28 -25.07
C ASN A 97 -0.70 19.74 -24.67
N ASN A 98 -1.39 20.27 -23.65
CA ASN A 98 -1.25 21.66 -23.20
C ASN A 98 -0.58 21.81 -21.84
N GLN A 99 -0.27 20.71 -21.14
CA GLN A 99 0.37 20.74 -19.82
C GLN A 99 1.38 19.61 -19.69
N PRO A 100 2.64 19.90 -19.30
CA PRO A 100 3.63 18.85 -19.09
C PRO A 100 3.24 17.96 -17.90
N ALA A 101 3.75 16.72 -17.92
CA ALA A 101 3.62 15.78 -16.83
C ALA A 101 4.27 16.33 -15.56
N ARG A 102 3.57 16.22 -14.42
CA ARG A 102 4.08 16.65 -13.11
C ARG A 102 4.70 15.54 -12.29
N HIS A 103 4.48 14.27 -12.67
CA HIS A 103 5.10 13.11 -12.06
C HIS A 103 4.99 13.07 -10.53
N ILE A 104 3.86 13.51 -9.98
CA ILE A 104 3.65 13.63 -8.53
C ILE A 104 3.81 12.27 -7.85
N ILE A 105 3.20 11.22 -8.40
CA ILE A 105 3.30 9.86 -7.86
C ILE A 105 4.71 9.33 -8.11
N ARG A 106 5.16 9.36 -9.37
CA ARG A 106 6.45 8.83 -9.78
C ARG A 106 7.59 9.43 -8.95
N ASP A 107 7.72 10.76 -8.92
CA ASP A 107 8.81 11.45 -8.23
C ASP A 107 8.74 11.22 -6.72
N THR A 108 7.53 11.14 -6.14
CA THR A 108 7.38 10.81 -4.72
C THR A 108 7.93 9.43 -4.39
N VAL A 109 7.70 8.43 -5.24
CA VAL A 109 8.26 7.09 -5.03
C VAL A 109 9.79 7.14 -5.12
N TYR A 110 10.34 7.75 -6.18
CA TYR A 110 11.79 7.82 -6.38
C TYR A 110 12.52 8.57 -5.24
N GLU A 111 11.96 9.67 -4.77
CA GLU A 111 12.53 10.46 -3.67
C GLU A 111 12.46 9.74 -2.31
N ASN A 112 11.62 8.71 -2.15
CA ASN A 112 11.43 8.01 -0.89
C ASN A 112 11.92 6.57 -0.93
N ILE A 113 12.72 6.15 -1.93
CA ILE A 113 13.25 4.78 -2.04
C ILE A 113 13.94 4.32 -0.75
N ASP A 114 14.75 5.18 -0.12
CA ASP A 114 15.45 4.81 1.12
C ASP A 114 14.48 4.58 2.29
N GLN A 115 13.43 5.39 2.39
CA GLN A 115 12.38 5.20 3.42
C GLN A 115 11.57 3.95 3.15
N ILE A 116 11.26 3.65 1.88
CA ILE A 116 10.63 2.38 1.49
C ILE A 116 11.50 1.22 1.94
N ARG A 117 12.81 1.26 1.69
CA ARG A 117 13.75 0.22 2.12
C ARG A 117 13.77 0.04 3.64
N ILE A 118 13.78 1.15 4.39
CA ILE A 118 13.74 1.11 5.86
C ILE A 118 12.45 0.43 6.35
N ILE A 119 11.29 0.83 5.82
CA ILE A 119 10.00 0.23 6.19
C ILE A 119 10.02 -1.28 5.88
N GLN A 120 10.38 -1.67 4.66
CA GLN A 120 10.43 -3.09 4.27
C GLN A 120 11.41 -3.90 5.13
N GLY A 121 12.56 -3.30 5.49
CA GLY A 121 13.56 -3.91 6.37
C GLY A 121 13.04 -4.25 7.76
N GLN A 122 12.22 -3.37 8.37
CA GLN A 122 11.66 -3.59 9.71
C GLN A 122 10.80 -4.87 9.80
N TYR A 123 10.07 -5.19 8.74
CA TYR A 123 9.24 -6.40 8.67
C TYR A 123 10.05 -7.64 8.29
N LEU A 124 11.11 -7.50 7.50
CA LEU A 124 12.04 -8.60 7.20
C LEU A 124 12.78 -9.05 8.45
N GLU A 125 13.26 -8.11 9.28
CA GLU A 125 13.87 -8.44 10.58
C GLU A 125 12.90 -9.17 11.52
N ALA A 126 11.60 -8.83 11.46
CA ALA A 126 10.58 -9.48 12.27
C ALA A 126 10.32 -10.94 11.87
N ILE A 127 10.76 -11.41 10.70
CA ILE A 127 10.60 -12.81 10.28
C ILE A 127 11.36 -13.76 11.22
N GLU A 128 12.49 -13.31 11.78
CA GLU A 128 13.33 -14.14 12.67
C GLU A 128 12.69 -14.38 14.05
N ASP A 129 11.76 -13.50 14.47
CA ASP A 129 11.04 -13.60 15.75
C ASP A 129 9.53 -13.69 15.53
N GLU A 130 9.00 -14.89 15.72
CA GLU A 130 7.59 -15.18 15.47
C GLU A 130 6.61 -14.40 16.35
N ASN A 131 6.99 -14.07 17.59
CA ASN A 131 6.12 -13.30 18.48
C ASN A 131 6.06 -11.84 18.02
N ARG A 132 7.21 -11.30 17.61
CA ARG A 132 7.29 -9.96 17.01
C ARG A 132 6.53 -9.88 15.69
N ALA A 133 6.62 -10.90 14.85
CA ALA A 133 5.88 -10.99 13.59
C ALA A 133 4.37 -10.92 13.80
N ARG A 134 3.84 -11.67 14.78
CA ARG A 134 2.40 -11.71 15.09
C ARG A 134 1.84 -10.36 15.51
N GLY A 135 2.59 -9.57 16.27
CA GLY A 135 2.16 -8.24 16.71
C GLY A 135 2.08 -7.21 15.58
N LEU A 136 2.73 -7.47 14.45
CA LEU A 136 2.78 -6.57 13.28
C LEU A 136 1.75 -6.92 12.20
N ILE A 137 1.08 -8.06 12.33
CA ILE A 137 0.11 -8.54 11.34
C ILE A 137 -1.25 -7.91 11.64
N ASP A 138 -1.80 -7.20 10.65
CA ASP A 138 -3.17 -6.74 10.61
C ASP A 138 -3.89 -7.38 9.41
N GLU A 139 -4.83 -8.28 9.73
CA GLU A 139 -5.55 -9.11 8.76
C GLU A 139 -6.60 -8.33 7.95
N GLU A 140 -7.00 -7.13 8.38
CA GLU A 140 -8.05 -6.34 7.71
C GLU A 140 -7.60 -5.89 6.31
N GLU A 141 -8.54 -5.86 5.35
CA GLU A 141 -8.28 -5.27 4.05
C GLU A 141 -8.34 -3.75 4.16
N GLU A 142 -7.17 -3.11 4.14
CA GLU A 142 -7.07 -1.65 4.19
C GLU A 142 -7.18 -1.08 2.78
N ILE A 143 -8.38 -0.62 2.42
CA ILE A 143 -8.64 0.22 1.25
C ILE A 143 -8.47 1.67 1.71
N GLY A 144 -7.62 2.45 1.03
CA GLY A 144 -7.42 3.86 1.38
C GLY A 144 -8.73 4.64 1.29
N ASP A 145 -9.20 5.15 2.43
CA ASP A 145 -10.43 5.92 2.68
C ASP A 145 -11.34 6.13 1.45
N GLU A 146 -12.29 5.21 1.23
CA GLU A 146 -13.50 5.53 0.46
C GLU A 146 -14.49 6.19 1.41
N ASP A 147 -14.40 7.51 1.55
CA ASP A 147 -15.49 8.28 2.14
C ASP A 147 -16.74 8.13 1.25
N ASN A 148 -17.78 7.54 1.83
CA ASN A 148 -19.17 7.52 1.35
C ASN A 148 -19.72 8.95 1.16
#